data_AF-A0A934QJK2-F1
#
_entry.id   AF-A0A934QJK2-F1
#
_cell.length_a   1.000
_cell.length_b   1.000
_cell.length_c   1.000
_cell.angle_alpha   90.00
_cell.angle_beta   90.00
_cell.angle_gamma   90.00
#
_symmetry.space_group_name_H-M   'P 1'
#
loop_
_entity.id
_entity.type
_entity.pdbx_description
1 polymer ?
#
loop_
_entity_poly.entity_id
_entity_poly.type
_entity_poly.pdbx_seq_one_letter_code
_entity_poly.pdbx_strand_id
1 'polypeptide(L)'
;MLLTVEEGAIGGFATQVLTLLAEEGLLDHGLKIRPMTLPDRFIDHDKPEQQYEAAGLNARHMVARALEALGYESVDTGSLRA
;
A
#
# COMPACT_ATOMS: atom_id res chain seq x y z
N MET A 1 12.64 -0.70 -3.96
CA MET A 1 11.21 -1.02 -3.79
C MET A 1 10.41 0.24 -4.06
N LEU A 2 9.26 0.12 -4.71
CA LEU A 2 8.32 1.22 -4.98
C LEU A 2 6.96 0.94 -4.32
N LEU A 3 6.41 1.94 -3.64
CA LEU A 3 5.05 1.92 -3.07
C LEU A 3 4.29 3.08 -3.71
N THR A 4 3.17 2.80 -4.37
CA THR A 4 2.24 3.84 -4.85
C THR A 4 1.07 3.94 -3.89
N VAL A 5 0.58 5.15 -3.65
CA VAL A 5 -0.52 5.43 -2.72
C VAL A 5 -1.50 6.35 -3.42
N GLU A 6 -2.77 5.98 -3.45
CA GLU A 6 -3.81 6.71 -4.17
C GLU A 6 -5.16 6.62 -3.45
N GLU A 7 -5.87 7.74 -3.39
CA GLU A 7 -7.25 7.84 -2.86
C GLU A 7 -8.30 7.56 -3.95
N GLY A 8 -8.07 6.50 -4.71
CA GLY A 8 -8.94 6.01 -5.78
C GLY A 8 -8.96 4.49 -5.75
N ALA A 9 -9.95 3.87 -6.39
CA ALA A 9 -9.98 2.41 -6.53
C ALA A 9 -8.93 1.92 -7.53
N ILE A 10 -8.81 0.61 -7.68
CA ILE A 10 -7.93 0.00 -8.68
C ILE A 10 -8.23 0.52 -10.10
N GLY A 11 -7.18 0.78 -10.89
CA GLY A 11 -7.30 1.33 -12.26
C GLY A 11 -6.78 2.76 -12.43
N GLY A 12 -6.45 3.45 -11.34
CA GLY A 12 -5.97 4.84 -11.36
C GLY A 12 -4.45 5.00 -11.56
N PHE A 13 -3.86 5.92 -10.80
CA PHE A 13 -2.44 6.28 -10.81
C PHE A 13 -1.51 5.06 -10.77
N ALA A 14 -1.77 4.12 -9.85
CA ALA A 14 -0.89 2.96 -9.72
C ALA A 14 -0.84 2.10 -11.00
N THR A 15 -1.95 1.98 -11.72
CA THR A 15 -2.02 1.24 -12.99
C THR A 15 -1.20 1.96 -14.07
N GLN A 16 -1.31 3.29 -14.17
CA GLN A 16 -0.52 4.05 -15.14
C GLN A 16 0.99 3.93 -14.88
N VAL A 17 1.41 4.01 -13.61
CA VAL A 17 2.80 3.80 -13.21
C VAL A 17 3.27 2.39 -13.56
N LEU A 18 2.47 1.36 -13.27
CA LEU A 18 2.79 -0.02 -13.60
C LEU A 18 2.94 -0.24 -15.11
N THR A 19 2.04 0.33 -15.92
CA THR A 19 2.13 0.27 -17.38
C THR A 19 3.43 0.89 -17.87
N LEU A 20 3.75 2.11 -17.42
CA LEU A 20 5.00 2.78 -17.79
C LEU A 20 6.23 1.95 -17.40
N LEU A 21 6.28 1.42 -16.17
CA LEU A 21 7.40 0.61 -15.71
C LEU A 21 7.57 -0.67 -16.53
N ALA A 22 6.47 -1.28 -16.98
CA ALA A 22 6.50 -2.46 -17.83
C ALA A 22 6.97 -2.12 -19.25
N GLU A 23 6.47 -1.03 -19.85
CA GLU A 23 6.85 -0.58 -21.19
C GLU A 23 8.33 -0.20 -21.29
N GLU A 24 8.87 0.40 -20.23
CA GLU A 24 10.28 0.80 -20.14
C GLU A 24 11.22 -0.35 -19.66
N GLY A 25 10.69 -1.57 -19.49
CA GLY A 25 11.48 -2.74 -19.05
C GLY A 25 12.00 -2.64 -17.60
N LEU A 26 11.49 -1.71 -16.80
CA LEU A 26 11.96 -1.44 -15.44
C LEU A 26 11.56 -2.53 -14.42
N LEU A 27 10.67 -3.44 -14.82
CA LEU A 27 10.25 -4.60 -14.02
C LEU A 27 11.13 -5.85 -14.24
N ASP A 28 11.98 -5.87 -15.28
CA ASP A 28 12.72 -7.05 -15.71
C ASP A 28 13.83 -7.47 -14.73
N HIS A 29 14.21 -6.59 -13.81
CA HIS A 29 15.31 -6.79 -12.86
C HIS A 29 14.85 -6.92 -11.40
N GLY A 30 13.60 -7.33 -11.17
CA GLY A 30 13.13 -7.70 -9.83
C GLY A 30 12.73 -6.50 -8.94
N LEU A 31 12.28 -5.39 -9.54
CA LEU A 31 11.71 -4.27 -8.79
C LEU A 31 10.47 -4.74 -8.01
N LYS A 32 10.57 -4.77 -6.69
CA LYS A 32 9.40 -4.95 -5.82
C LYS A 32 8.53 -3.70 -5.88
N ILE A 33 7.31 -3.84 -6.41
CA ILE A 33 6.29 -2.78 -6.42
C ILE A 33 5.03 -3.24 -5.66
N ARG A 34 4.45 -2.34 -4.87
CA ARG A 34 3.21 -2.57 -4.12
C ARG A 34 2.28 -1.35 -4.27
N PRO A 35 1.18 -1.46 -5.02
CA PRO A 35 0.13 -0.45 -4.99
C PRO A 35 -0.68 -0.49 -3.70
N MET A 36 -1.06 0.69 -3.21
CA MET A 36 -2.07 0.88 -2.17
C MET A 36 -3.12 1.86 -2.70
N THR A 37 -4.36 1.38 -2.79
CA THR A 37 -5.51 2.11 -3.34
C THR A 37 -6.68 1.97 -2.37
N LEU A 38 -7.72 2.79 -2.53
CA LEU A 38 -8.98 2.52 -1.85
C LEU A 38 -9.54 1.16 -2.30
N PRO A 39 -10.22 0.42 -1.40
CA PRO A 39 -10.86 -0.82 -1.76
C PRO A 39 -12.05 -0.54 -2.69
N ASP A 40 -12.32 -1.46 -3.62
CA ASP A 40 -13.47 -1.37 -4.54
C ASP A 40 -14.78 -1.76 -3.82
N ARG A 41 -15.13 -0.96 -2.83
CA ARG A 41 -16.37 -1.05 -2.04
C ARG A 41 -16.67 0.30 -1.43
N PHE A 42 -17.93 0.51 -1.06
CA PHE A 42 -18.28 1.67 -0.25
C PHE A 42 -17.61 1.60 1.13
N ILE A 43 -17.18 2.77 1.60
CA ILE A 43 -16.73 3.01 2.96
C ILE A 43 -17.77 3.92 3.58
N ASP A 44 -18.31 3.50 4.72
CA ASP A 44 -19.33 4.28 5.43
C ASP A 44 -18.76 5.64 5.86
N HIS A 45 -19.65 6.63 5.93
CA HIS A 45 -19.26 7.95 6.41
C HIS A 45 -18.94 7.89 7.90
N ASP A 46 -17.75 8.36 8.25
CA ASP A 46 -17.27 8.44 9.63
C ASP A 46 -16.21 9.55 9.70
N LYS A 47 -15.56 9.70 10.85
CA LYS A 47 -14.36 10.52 10.98
C LYS A 47 -13.30 10.08 9.97
N PRO A 48 -12.59 11.01 9.32
CA PRO A 48 -11.60 10.67 8.30
C PRO A 48 -10.60 9.59 8.75
N GLU A 49 -10.15 9.63 10.01
CA GLU A 49 -9.18 8.65 10.52
C GLU A 49 -9.74 7.22 10.52
N GLN A 50 -11.03 7.05 10.84
CA GLN A 50 -11.70 5.75 10.83
C GLN A 50 -11.95 5.27 9.40
N GLN A 51 -12.25 6.18 8.48
CA GLN A 51 -12.40 5.84 7.07
C GLN A 51 -11.08 5.34 6.47
N TYR A 52 -9.95 5.99 6.76
CA TYR A 52 -8.63 5.54 6.32
C TYR A 52 -8.16 4.25 7.01
N GLU A 53 -8.52 4.06 8.28
CA GLU A 53 -8.30 2.80 8.98
C GLU A 53 -9.06 1.67 8.28
N ALA A 54 -10.35 1.86 8.00
CA ALA A 54 -11.19 0.90 7.28
C ALA A 54 -10.72 0.66 5.84
N ALA A 55 -10.14 1.67 5.18
CA ALA A 55 -9.56 1.55 3.86
C ALA A 55 -8.21 0.83 3.83
N GLY A 56 -7.53 0.71 4.98
CA GLY A 56 -6.14 0.23 5.02
C GLY A 56 -5.14 1.23 4.42
N LEU A 57 -5.48 2.53 4.37
CA LEU A 57 -4.73 3.57 3.65
C LEU A 57 -4.22 4.65 4.60
N ASN A 58 -3.56 4.24 5.69
CA ASN A 58 -2.94 5.16 6.65
C ASN A 58 -1.45 4.85 6.86
N ALA A 59 -0.76 5.71 7.61
CA ALA A 59 0.68 5.62 7.82
C ALA A 59 1.13 4.25 8.38
N ARG A 60 0.39 3.69 9.34
CA ARG A 60 0.72 2.37 9.92
C ARG A 60 0.62 1.28 8.86
N HIS A 61 -0.43 1.29 8.05
CA HIS A 61 -0.61 0.33 6.96
C HIS A 61 0.45 0.48 5.87
N MET A 62 0.84 1.72 5.50
CA MET A 62 1.91 1.98 4.54
C MET A 62 3.25 1.42 5.01
N VAL A 63 3.62 1.65 6.27
CA VAL A 63 4.85 1.13 6.87
C VAL A 63 4.81 -0.40 6.92
N ALA A 64 3.70 -0.99 7.38
CA ALA A 64 3.55 -2.43 7.42
C ALA A 64 3.71 -3.06 6.02
N ARG A 65 3.07 -2.47 5.00
CA ARG A 65 3.16 -2.95 3.62
C ARG A 65 4.57 -2.85 3.05
N ALA A 66 5.27 -1.76 3.36
CA ALA A 66 6.66 -1.56 2.97
C ALA A 66 7.60 -2.60 3.62
N LEU A 67 7.46 -2.82 4.93
CA LEU A 67 8.27 -3.78 5.68
C LEU A 67 8.03 -5.22 5.21
N GLU A 68 6.76 -5.61 5.03
CA GLU A 68 6.36 -6.91 4.50
C GLU A 68 7.00 -7.15 3.11
N ALA A 69 6.92 -6.16 2.21
CA ALA A 69 7.51 -6.28 0.89
C ALA A 69 9.05 -6.38 0.92
N LEU A 70 9.70 -5.74 1.90
CA LEU A 70 11.14 -5.87 2.11
C LEU A 70 11.53 -7.22 2.76
N GLY A 71 10.58 -7.98 3.30
CA GLY A 71 10.82 -9.27 3.94
C GLY A 71 11.11 -9.17 5.44
N TYR A 72 10.76 -8.06 6.09
CA TYR A 72 10.77 -7.98 7.54
C TYR A 72 9.51 -8.69 8.07
N GLU A 73 9.69 -9.69 8.93
CA GLU A 73 8.58 -10.28 9.68
C GLU A 73 7.95 -9.20 10.58
N SER A 74 6.64 -9.30 10.80
CA SER A 74 5.92 -8.41 11.69
C SER A 74 6.60 -8.40 13.06
N VAL A 75 7.18 -7.25 13.43
CA VAL A 75 7.64 -7.02 14.80
C VAL A 75 6.41 -7.21 15.70
N ASP A 76 6.43 -8.26 16.51
CA ASP A 76 5.42 -8.49 17.54
C ASP A 76 5.51 -7.34 18.56
N THR A 77 4.62 -6.35 18.41
CA THR A 77 4.48 -5.23 19.34
C THR A 77 4.07 -5.70 20.75
N GLY A 78 3.75 -6.99 20.94
CA GLY A 78 3.53 -7.62 22.25
C GLY A 78 4.77 -7.66 23.15
N SER A 79 5.98 -7.56 22.59
CA SER A 79 7.24 -7.60 23.35
C SER A 79 7.64 -6.27 24.01
N LEU A 80 6.92 -5.16 23.78
CA LEU A 80 7.25 -3.83 24.33
C LEU A 80 6.64 -3.56 25.71
N ARG A 81 6.14 -4.60 26.39
CA ARG A 81 5.71 -4.53 27.80
C ARG A 81 6.68 -5.33 28.68
N ALA A 82 7.81 -4.74 29.01
CA ALA A 82 8.68 -5.12 30.13
C ALA A 82 9.24 -3.87 30.79
#